data_AF-A0A1A9J4F1-F1
#
_entry.id   AF-A0A1A9J4F1-F1
#
_cell.length_a   1.000
_cell.length_b   1.000
_cell.length_c   1.000
_cell.angle_alpha   90.00
_cell.angle_beta   90.00
_cell.angle_gamma   90.00
#
_symmetry.space_group_name_H-M   'P 1'
#
loop_
_entity.id
_entity.type
_entity.pdbx_description
1 polymer ?
#
loop_
_entity_poly.entity_id
_entity_poly.type
_entity_poly.pdbx_seq_one_letter_code
_entity_poly.pdbx_strand_id
1 'polypeptide(L)'
;MTVDAHHHVWDLSVRDQDWITGPALRPLRRDFTLADLAPEARAAGIERTVLVQTVTVPEETPELLALAEAHELIAGVVGWTDLTRADIADELERLRALPGGRCLKGVRHQVQGEADPRWLLRPEVRRGLAAVADAGLVYDLVVVPRQLPACAEAAARHPGLTFVLDHLGKPPAATGGTEPWASGVRALAALPNTVCKLSGLVTEADPATWTAAGLRPYADTVLDAFGPDRLMFGSDWPVCTLAASYAEVLATARELTAGLGAHERTAVFTRTADRVYGLAQSSS
;
A
#
# COMPACT_ATOMS: atom_id res chain seq x y z
N MET A 1 -2.57 -15.35 13.11
CA MET A 1 -2.27 -13.94 12.83
C MET A 1 -1.98 -13.70 11.36
N THR A 2 -2.81 -12.86 10.75
CA THR A 2 -2.61 -12.29 9.41
C THR A 2 -2.79 -10.78 9.53
N VAL A 3 -1.93 -10.01 8.85
CA VAL A 3 -2.02 -8.56 8.73
C VAL A 3 -2.46 -8.22 7.31
N ASP A 4 -3.49 -7.38 7.19
CA ASP A 4 -3.83 -6.74 5.93
C ASP A 4 -3.11 -5.39 5.83
N ALA A 5 -2.02 -5.33 5.07
CA ALA A 5 -1.18 -4.13 4.98
C ALA A 5 -1.71 -3.07 3.99
N HIS A 6 -2.90 -3.26 3.39
CA HIS A 6 -3.47 -2.29 2.48
C HIS A 6 -4.99 -2.42 2.37
N HIS A 7 -5.71 -1.47 2.94
CA HIS A 7 -7.11 -1.23 2.64
C HIS A 7 -7.43 0.26 2.75
N HIS A 8 -8.65 0.58 2.36
CA HIS A 8 -9.22 1.91 2.37
C HIS A 8 -10.59 1.88 3.05
N VAL A 9 -10.99 3.02 3.62
CA VAL A 9 -12.37 3.32 3.98
C VAL A 9 -12.68 4.74 3.53
N TRP A 10 -13.93 5.03 3.22
CA TRP A 10 -14.40 6.37 2.93
C TRP A 10 -15.90 6.52 3.19
N ASP A 11 -16.30 7.75 3.48
CA ASP A 11 -17.68 8.21 3.58
C ASP A 11 -17.86 9.34 2.55
N LEU A 12 -18.67 9.09 1.52
CA LEU A 12 -18.89 10.03 0.41
C LEU A 12 -19.67 11.28 0.85
N SER A 13 -20.34 11.24 2.01
CA SER A 13 -20.97 12.42 2.60
C SER A 13 -19.97 13.35 3.28
N VAL A 14 -18.82 12.82 3.71
CA VAL A 14 -17.71 13.58 4.29
C VAL A 14 -16.75 14.05 3.21
N ARG A 15 -16.32 13.13 2.33
CA ARG A 15 -15.34 13.43 1.30
C ARG A 15 -15.57 12.67 0.02
N ASP A 16 -15.60 13.44 -1.06
CA ASP A 16 -15.68 12.89 -2.39
C ASP A 16 -14.40 12.11 -2.77
N GLN A 17 -14.59 11.04 -3.55
CA GLN A 17 -13.54 10.22 -4.14
C GLN A 17 -13.51 10.53 -5.65
N ASP A 18 -12.78 11.59 -6.01
CA ASP A 18 -12.74 12.16 -7.36
C ASP A 18 -12.16 11.21 -8.42
N TRP A 19 -11.39 10.21 -8.01
CA TRP A 19 -10.87 9.15 -8.87
C TRP A 19 -11.93 8.11 -9.25
N ILE A 20 -13.06 8.00 -8.53
CA ILE A 20 -14.16 7.07 -8.83
C ILE A 20 -15.01 7.64 -9.97
N THR A 21 -14.49 7.53 -11.19
CA THR A 21 -15.13 8.04 -12.41
C THR A 21 -15.44 6.93 -13.41
N GLY A 22 -16.51 7.12 -14.17
CA GLY A 22 -16.92 6.20 -15.22
C GLY A 22 -17.66 4.94 -14.75
N PRO A 23 -18.17 4.14 -15.70
CA PRO A 23 -19.05 3.01 -15.39
C PRO A 23 -18.34 1.85 -14.70
N ALA A 24 -17.05 1.63 -14.99
CA ALA A 24 -16.27 0.53 -14.41
C ALA A 24 -16.08 0.69 -12.90
N LEU A 25 -15.94 1.91 -12.39
CA LEU A 25 -15.73 2.20 -10.97
C LEU A 25 -17.04 2.47 -10.22
N ARG A 26 -18.19 2.50 -10.91
CA ARG A 26 -19.50 2.78 -10.31
C ARG A 26 -19.83 1.91 -9.09
N PRO A 27 -19.48 0.61 -9.00
CA PRO A 27 -19.73 -0.19 -7.80
C PRO A 27 -19.05 0.35 -6.53
N LEU A 28 -17.96 1.11 -6.67
CA LEU A 28 -17.26 1.77 -5.57
C LEU A 28 -17.89 3.10 -5.16
N ARG A 29 -18.87 3.61 -5.92
CA ARG A 29 -19.51 4.91 -5.68
C ARG A 29 -20.60 4.84 -4.59
N ARG A 30 -20.18 4.40 -3.40
CA ARG A 30 -20.94 4.32 -2.15
C ARG A 30 -19.99 4.39 -0.97
N ASP A 31 -20.51 4.48 0.24
CA ASP A 31 -19.69 4.46 1.45
C ASP A 31 -19.12 3.07 1.71
N PHE A 32 -17.90 3.03 2.22
CA PHE A 32 -17.21 1.85 2.70
C PHE A 32 -16.54 2.19 4.02
N THR A 33 -17.10 1.73 5.12
CA THR A 33 -16.68 2.11 6.47
C THR A 33 -16.03 0.94 7.21
N LEU A 34 -15.52 1.17 8.41
CA LEU A 34 -15.07 0.06 9.26
C LEU A 34 -16.20 -0.89 9.68
N ALA A 35 -17.46 -0.45 9.67
CA ALA A 35 -18.59 -1.34 9.91
C ALA A 35 -18.75 -2.38 8.77
N ASP A 36 -18.35 -2.02 7.56
CA ASP A 36 -18.35 -2.91 6.40
C ASP A 36 -17.09 -3.79 6.35
N LEU A 37 -15.92 -3.23 6.69
CA LEU A 37 -14.65 -3.97 6.68
C LEU A 37 -14.56 -5.01 7.81
N ALA A 38 -14.98 -4.67 9.03
CA ALA A 38 -14.71 -5.51 10.21
C ALA A 38 -15.29 -6.94 10.12
N PRO A 39 -16.50 -7.16 9.57
CA PRO A 39 -17.01 -8.50 9.30
C PRO A 39 -16.15 -9.29 8.31
N GLU A 40 -15.71 -8.68 7.20
CA GLU A 40 -14.84 -9.30 6.19
C GLU A 40 -13.49 -9.70 6.78
N ALA A 41 -12.84 -8.75 7.47
CA ALA A 41 -11.57 -8.97 8.15
C ALA A 41 -11.65 -10.09 9.19
N ARG A 42 -12.73 -10.12 10.00
CA ARG A 42 -12.95 -11.17 11.01
C ARG A 42 -13.15 -12.53 10.37
N ALA A 43 -13.97 -12.63 9.32
CA ALA A 43 -14.20 -13.89 8.60
C ALA A 43 -12.92 -14.43 7.96
N ALA A 44 -12.04 -13.53 7.50
CA ALA A 44 -10.74 -13.87 6.93
C ALA A 44 -9.63 -14.18 7.97
N GLY A 45 -9.90 -13.97 9.27
CA GLY A 45 -8.93 -14.16 10.34
C GLY A 45 -7.81 -13.11 10.36
N ILE A 46 -8.14 -11.88 9.94
CA ILE A 46 -7.27 -10.71 9.98
C ILE A 46 -7.32 -10.11 11.38
N GLU A 47 -6.15 -9.91 11.98
CA GLU A 47 -6.04 -9.43 13.36
C GLU A 47 -5.62 -7.95 13.41
N ARG A 48 -4.96 -7.45 12.37
CA ARG A 48 -4.51 -6.06 12.25
C ARG A 48 -4.56 -5.61 10.80
N THR A 49 -4.79 -4.32 10.61
CA THR A 49 -4.82 -3.70 9.28
C THR A 49 -3.99 -2.42 9.22
N VAL A 50 -3.56 -2.05 8.02
CA VAL A 50 -2.99 -0.74 7.70
C VAL A 50 -3.97 0.00 6.80
N LEU A 51 -4.55 1.09 7.32
CA LEU A 51 -5.46 1.97 6.61
C LEU A 51 -4.68 3.00 5.80
N VAL A 52 -4.95 3.10 4.50
CA VAL A 52 -4.17 3.93 3.58
C VAL A 52 -5.04 5.06 3.01
N GLN A 53 -4.49 6.26 2.89
CA GLN A 53 -5.14 7.44 2.28
C GLN A 53 -5.76 7.12 0.92
N THR A 54 -6.86 7.77 0.54
CA THR A 54 -7.45 7.62 -0.79
C THR A 54 -7.34 8.86 -1.67
N VAL A 55 -7.28 10.07 -1.09
CA VAL A 55 -7.19 11.33 -1.80
C VAL A 55 -6.13 12.27 -1.23
N THR A 56 -5.75 13.27 -2.02
CA THR A 56 -4.61 14.15 -1.73
C THR A 56 -5.05 15.48 -1.13
N VAL A 57 -5.73 15.43 0.02
CA VAL A 57 -6.17 16.63 0.76
C VAL A 57 -5.70 16.60 2.22
N PRO A 58 -5.37 17.76 2.84
CA PRO A 58 -4.79 17.81 4.19
C PRO A 58 -5.68 17.21 5.29
N GLU A 59 -6.99 17.20 5.09
CA GLU A 59 -7.98 16.79 6.09
C GLU A 59 -8.07 15.27 6.26
N GLU A 60 -7.67 14.48 5.25
CA GLU A 60 -7.89 13.04 5.28
C GLU A 60 -7.02 12.34 6.35
N THR A 61 -5.74 12.70 6.46
CA THR A 61 -4.86 12.05 7.46
C THR A 61 -5.38 12.20 8.89
N PRO A 62 -5.75 13.41 9.38
CA PRO A 62 -6.40 13.57 10.67
C PRO A 62 -7.62 12.65 10.88
N GLU A 63 -8.45 12.46 9.86
CA GLU A 63 -9.64 11.62 9.95
C GLU A 63 -9.30 10.13 10.02
N LEU A 64 -8.34 9.66 9.23
CA LEU A 64 -7.86 8.27 9.32
C LEU A 64 -7.20 7.98 10.67
N LEU A 65 -6.47 8.94 11.23
CA LEU A 65 -5.91 8.83 12.59
C LEU A 65 -7.00 8.76 13.64
N ALA A 66 -8.06 9.58 13.54
CA ALA A 66 -9.20 9.50 14.44
C ALA A 66 -9.91 8.13 14.38
N LEU A 67 -10.04 7.54 13.18
CA LEU A 67 -10.55 6.17 13.04
C LEU A 67 -9.63 5.15 13.71
N ALA A 68 -8.31 5.29 13.56
CA ALA A 68 -7.35 4.38 14.19
C ALA A 68 -7.34 4.50 15.72
N GLU A 69 -7.62 5.68 16.28
CA GLU A 69 -7.81 5.85 17.72
C GLU A 69 -9.06 5.13 18.22
N ALA A 70 -10.14 5.16 17.44
CA ALA A 70 -11.43 4.59 17.82
C ALA A 70 -11.54 3.06 17.61
N HIS A 71 -10.65 2.47 16.80
CA HIS A 71 -10.79 1.07 16.37
C HIS A 71 -9.45 0.31 16.39
N GLU A 72 -9.33 -0.65 17.30
CA GLU A 72 -8.12 -1.50 17.47
C GLU A 72 -7.71 -2.31 16.23
N LEU A 73 -8.66 -2.55 15.30
CA LEU A 73 -8.38 -3.26 14.04
C LEU A 73 -7.38 -2.49 13.15
N ILE A 74 -7.33 -1.16 13.25
CA ILE A 74 -6.36 -0.34 12.52
C ILE A 74 -5.11 -0.20 13.38
N ALA A 75 -4.07 -0.96 13.03
CA ALA A 75 -2.79 -0.92 13.73
C ALA A 75 -1.82 0.12 13.15
N GLY A 76 -2.09 0.60 11.93
CA GLY A 76 -1.29 1.61 11.25
C GLY A 76 -2.10 2.40 10.24
N VAL A 77 -1.66 3.63 10.01
CA VAL A 77 -2.20 4.57 9.03
C VAL A 77 -1.05 5.01 8.13
N VAL A 78 -1.25 4.90 6.83
CA VAL A 78 -0.44 5.55 5.81
C VAL A 78 -1.22 6.75 5.30
N GLY A 79 -0.88 7.93 5.82
CA GLY A 79 -1.58 9.16 5.52
C GLY A 79 -1.09 9.85 4.25
N TRP A 80 -1.64 11.04 3.99
CA TRP A 80 -1.15 12.00 3.02
C TRP A 80 -0.73 13.31 3.71
N THR A 81 0.38 13.87 3.25
CA THR A 81 0.69 15.29 3.37
C THR A 81 1.45 15.72 2.11
N ASP A 82 1.40 16.99 1.77
CA ASP A 82 2.09 17.50 0.59
C ASP A 82 3.62 17.48 0.81
N LEU A 83 4.31 16.59 0.09
CA LEU A 83 5.76 16.42 0.16
C LEU A 83 6.54 17.66 -0.28
N THR A 84 5.90 18.59 -0.99
CA THR A 84 6.57 19.77 -1.54
C THR A 84 6.62 20.94 -0.57
N ARG A 85 5.90 20.83 0.56
CA ARG A 85 5.86 21.84 1.61
C ARG A 85 7.25 22.17 2.16
N ALA A 86 7.46 23.44 2.46
CA ALA A 86 8.69 23.90 3.11
C ALA A 86 8.75 23.50 4.60
N ASP A 87 7.58 23.39 5.24
CA ASP A 87 7.36 23.08 6.66
C ASP A 87 6.94 21.62 6.89
N ILE A 88 7.27 20.70 5.96
CA ILE A 88 6.82 19.31 6.04
C ILE A 88 7.20 18.60 7.35
N ALA A 89 8.37 18.90 7.91
CA ALA A 89 8.80 18.31 9.18
C ALA A 89 7.84 18.70 10.33
N ASP A 90 7.48 19.98 10.41
CA ASP A 90 6.54 20.51 11.40
C ASP A 90 5.14 19.90 11.20
N GLU A 91 4.72 19.72 9.94
CA GLU A 91 3.43 19.09 9.63
C GLU A 91 3.38 17.61 10.02
N LEU A 92 4.47 16.86 9.82
CA LEU A 92 4.58 15.46 10.28
C LEU A 92 4.55 15.39 11.81
N GLU A 93 5.22 16.30 12.51
CA GLU A 93 5.17 16.38 13.98
C GLU A 93 3.75 16.69 14.46
N ARG A 94 3.08 17.66 13.83
CA ARG A 94 1.68 18.01 14.12
C ARG A 94 0.76 16.80 13.96
N LEU A 95 0.87 16.05 12.86
CA LEU A 95 0.05 14.86 12.61
C LEU A 95 0.29 13.77 13.67
N ARG A 96 1.55 13.56 14.09
CA ARG A 96 1.88 12.60 15.16
C ARG A 96 1.35 13.00 16.53
N ALA A 97 1.15 14.30 16.78
CA ALA A 97 0.61 14.83 18.02
C ALA A 97 -0.94 14.73 18.12
N LEU A 98 -1.63 14.41 17.03
CA LEU A 98 -3.09 14.20 17.03
C LEU A 98 -3.49 12.91 17.77
N PRO A 99 -4.74 12.80 18.24
CA PRO A 99 -5.32 11.50 18.60
C PRO A 99 -5.15 10.50 17.45
N GLY A 100 -4.72 9.28 17.77
CA GLY A 100 -4.35 8.26 16.77
C GLY A 100 -2.99 8.47 16.12
N GLY A 101 -2.27 9.56 16.40
CA GLY A 101 -0.97 9.89 15.80
C GLY A 101 0.12 8.83 16.00
N ARG A 102 0.02 8.00 17.05
CA ARG A 102 0.89 6.79 17.24
C ARG A 102 0.73 5.75 16.13
N CYS A 103 -0.42 5.76 15.46
CA CYS A 103 -0.74 4.89 14.34
C CYS A 103 -0.27 5.49 13.01
N LEU A 104 0.23 6.74 12.94
CA LEU A 104 0.85 7.23 11.71
C LEU A 104 2.16 6.47 11.47
N LYS A 105 2.18 5.60 10.46
CA LYS A 105 3.34 4.74 10.13
C LYS A 105 4.00 5.08 8.80
N GLY A 106 3.29 5.80 7.93
CA GLY A 106 3.83 6.19 6.64
C GLY A 106 3.08 7.33 5.98
N VAL A 107 3.62 7.78 4.86
CA VAL A 107 3.00 8.76 3.96
C VAL A 107 2.93 8.18 2.55
N ARG A 108 1.85 8.49 1.83
CA ARG A 108 1.65 8.13 0.42
C ARG A 108 1.19 9.34 -0.38
N HIS A 109 1.79 9.57 -1.53
CA HIS A 109 1.27 10.50 -2.55
C HIS A 109 0.79 9.72 -3.78
N GLN A 110 -0.25 10.19 -4.48
CA GLN A 110 -0.81 9.56 -5.68
C GLN A 110 0.10 9.76 -6.91
N VAL A 111 1.36 9.30 -6.83
CA VAL A 111 2.38 9.49 -7.88
C VAL A 111 1.91 8.93 -9.22
N GLN A 112 1.11 7.86 -9.24
CA GLN A 112 0.49 7.33 -10.46
C GLN A 112 -0.27 8.39 -11.29
N GLY A 113 -0.86 9.40 -10.63
CA GLY A 113 -1.61 10.49 -11.25
C GLY A 113 -0.74 11.64 -11.76
N GLU A 114 0.55 11.66 -11.41
CA GLU A 114 1.47 12.71 -11.84
C GLU A 114 1.84 12.56 -13.32
N ALA A 115 1.80 13.69 -14.03
CA ALA A 115 2.14 13.76 -15.45
C ALA A 115 3.64 13.53 -15.70
N ASP A 116 4.50 14.03 -14.81
CA ASP A 116 5.94 13.79 -14.85
C ASP A 116 6.28 12.43 -14.24
N PRO A 117 6.77 11.43 -15.01
CA PRO A 117 7.19 10.15 -14.45
C PRO A 117 8.39 10.27 -13.50
N ARG A 118 9.08 11.42 -13.47
CA ARG A 118 10.22 11.73 -12.58
C ARG A 118 9.82 12.62 -11.39
N TRP A 119 8.53 12.81 -11.11
CA TRP A 119 8.03 13.66 -10.02
C TRP A 119 8.73 13.42 -8.66
N LEU A 120 8.99 12.15 -8.31
CA LEU A 120 9.70 11.76 -7.08
C LEU A 120 11.12 12.34 -6.94
N LEU A 121 11.71 12.79 -8.05
CA LEU A 121 13.08 13.29 -8.12
C LEU A 121 13.15 14.83 -8.09
N ARG A 122 12.00 15.51 -8.06
CA ARG A 122 11.92 16.96 -7.88
C ARG A 122 12.63 17.35 -6.56
N PRO A 123 13.40 18.45 -6.53
CA PRO A 123 14.15 18.85 -5.33
C PRO A 123 13.30 18.95 -4.07
N GLU A 124 12.12 19.51 -4.17
CA GLU A 124 11.15 19.67 -3.08
C GLU A 124 10.60 18.34 -2.57
N VAL A 125 10.26 17.42 -3.48
CA VAL A 125 9.80 16.08 -3.11
C VAL A 125 10.91 15.31 -2.41
N ARG A 126 12.16 15.43 -2.88
CA ARG A 126 13.32 14.81 -2.23
C ARG A 126 13.53 15.33 -0.81
N ARG A 127 13.36 16.64 -0.57
CA ARG A 127 13.37 17.17 0.81
C ARG A 127 12.24 16.57 1.65
N GLY A 128 11.05 16.44 1.07
CA GLY A 128 9.91 15.81 1.73
C GLY A 128 10.18 14.36 2.12
N LEU A 129 10.73 13.56 1.20
CA LEU A 129 11.12 12.17 1.47
C LEU A 129 12.19 12.08 2.58
N ALA A 130 13.17 12.99 2.60
CA ALA A 130 14.13 13.06 3.70
C ALA A 130 13.44 13.33 5.04
N ALA A 131 12.50 14.28 5.10
CA ALA A 131 11.74 14.57 6.33
C ALA A 131 10.87 13.39 6.79
N VAL A 132 10.26 12.64 5.84
CA VAL A 132 9.54 11.39 6.16
C VAL A 132 10.48 10.36 6.79
N ALA A 133 11.70 10.23 6.27
CA ALA A 133 12.73 9.35 6.82
C ALA A 133 13.14 9.76 8.24
N ASP A 134 13.42 11.05 8.44
CA ASP A 134 13.82 11.61 9.74
C ASP A 134 12.72 11.46 10.80
N ALA A 135 11.45 11.49 10.38
CA ALA A 135 10.30 11.21 11.25
C ALA A 135 10.15 9.73 11.64
N GLY A 136 10.95 8.83 11.05
CA GLY A 136 10.85 7.38 11.26
C GLY A 136 9.63 6.74 10.61
N LEU A 137 9.07 7.39 9.58
CA LEU A 137 7.93 6.92 8.81
C LEU A 137 8.40 6.22 7.53
N VAL A 138 7.55 5.37 6.96
CA VAL A 138 7.79 4.78 5.63
C VAL A 138 7.12 5.59 4.52
N TYR A 139 7.51 5.34 3.28
CA TYR A 139 6.87 5.94 2.11
C TYR A 139 6.29 4.89 1.16
N ASP A 140 4.98 4.93 0.96
CA ASP A 140 4.28 4.01 0.06
C ASP A 140 4.27 4.57 -1.38
N LEU A 141 4.69 3.73 -2.33
CA LEU A 141 4.83 4.04 -3.75
C LEU A 141 3.65 3.49 -4.55
N VAL A 142 2.57 4.25 -4.66
CA VAL A 142 1.49 3.98 -5.61
C VAL A 142 1.82 4.57 -6.98
N VAL A 143 2.26 3.70 -7.90
CA VAL A 143 2.83 4.07 -9.20
C VAL A 143 2.36 3.17 -10.32
N VAL A 144 2.58 3.60 -11.56
CA VAL A 144 2.45 2.75 -12.77
C VAL A 144 3.83 2.35 -13.32
N PRO A 145 3.96 1.31 -14.16
CA PRO A 145 5.26 0.76 -14.55
C PRO A 145 6.29 1.77 -15.08
N ARG A 146 5.85 2.78 -15.85
CA ARG A 146 6.72 3.84 -16.39
C ARG A 146 7.41 4.71 -15.32
N GLN A 147 6.96 4.67 -14.06
CA GLN A 147 7.53 5.42 -12.94
C GLN A 147 8.55 4.62 -12.11
N LEU A 148 8.62 3.29 -12.26
CA LEU A 148 9.53 2.43 -11.50
C LEU A 148 11.01 2.89 -11.56
N PRO A 149 11.55 3.39 -12.69
CA PRO A 149 12.91 3.94 -12.72
C PRO A 149 13.12 5.11 -11.75
N ALA A 150 12.13 6.01 -11.63
CA ALA A 150 12.21 7.14 -10.69
C ALA A 150 12.08 6.67 -9.24
N CYS A 151 11.29 5.63 -8.97
CA CYS A 151 11.23 4.99 -7.65
C CYS A 151 12.59 4.44 -7.22
N ALA A 152 13.27 3.71 -8.10
CA ALA A 152 14.59 3.16 -7.81
C ALA A 152 15.63 4.26 -7.56
N GLU A 153 15.62 5.32 -8.38
CA GLU A 153 16.51 6.48 -8.18
C GLU A 153 16.21 7.21 -6.86
N ALA A 154 14.93 7.36 -6.49
CA ALA A 154 14.52 7.97 -5.22
C ALA A 154 14.95 7.11 -4.01
N ALA A 155 14.75 5.79 -4.08
CA ALA A 155 15.14 4.86 -3.03
C ALA A 155 16.65 4.80 -2.82
N ALA A 156 17.43 4.81 -3.90
CA ALA A 156 18.89 4.87 -3.83
C ALA A 156 19.41 6.18 -3.20
N ARG A 157 18.68 7.29 -3.36
CA ARG A 157 19.05 8.60 -2.79
C ARG A 157 18.66 8.77 -1.32
N HIS A 158 17.78 7.93 -0.80
CA HIS A 158 17.31 8.00 0.60
C HIS A 158 17.44 6.62 1.25
N PRO A 159 18.67 6.11 1.47
CA PRO A 159 18.89 4.78 2.03
C PRO A 159 18.33 4.61 3.46
N GLY A 160 18.08 5.72 4.18
CA GLY A 160 17.43 5.72 5.50
C GLY A 160 15.89 5.65 5.46
N LEU A 161 15.27 5.82 4.29
CA LEU A 161 13.82 5.72 4.13
C LEU A 161 13.46 4.33 3.62
N THR A 162 12.51 3.67 4.28
CA THR A 162 11.89 2.45 3.72
C THR A 162 10.83 2.84 2.70
N PHE A 163 10.98 2.32 1.49
CA PHE A 163 10.00 2.48 0.41
C PHE A 163 9.17 1.20 0.26
N VAL A 164 7.85 1.34 0.24
CA VAL A 164 6.91 0.23 0.08
C VAL A 164 6.27 0.31 -1.30
N LEU A 165 6.61 -0.61 -2.21
CA LEU A 165 5.97 -0.69 -3.52
C LEU A 165 4.53 -1.20 -3.37
N ASP A 166 3.55 -0.35 -3.68
CA ASP A 166 2.15 -0.73 -3.68
C ASP A 166 1.80 -1.58 -4.91
N HIS A 167 0.95 -2.58 -4.73
CA HIS A 167 0.34 -3.42 -5.78
C HIS A 167 1.33 -3.96 -6.82
N LEU A 168 2.51 -4.41 -6.36
CA LEU A 168 3.59 -4.89 -7.21
C LEU A 168 4.07 -3.87 -8.27
N GLY A 169 3.75 -2.58 -8.13
CA GLY A 169 4.01 -1.57 -9.15
C GLY A 169 3.09 -1.65 -10.37
N LYS A 170 1.88 -2.20 -10.18
CA LYS A 170 0.80 -2.31 -11.19
C LYS A 170 1.23 -3.00 -12.48
N PRO A 171 1.57 -4.31 -12.42
CA PRO A 171 1.91 -5.07 -13.62
C PRO A 171 0.80 -5.00 -14.67
N PRO A 172 1.13 -5.15 -15.97
CA PRO A 172 0.16 -5.11 -17.05
C PRO A 172 -0.63 -6.43 -17.17
N ALA A 173 -1.25 -6.89 -16.08
CA ALA A 173 -1.84 -8.22 -15.96
C ALA A 173 -3.01 -8.46 -16.93
N ALA A 174 -3.79 -7.43 -17.25
CA ALA A 174 -4.89 -7.50 -18.22
C ALA A 174 -4.40 -7.68 -19.67
N THR A 175 -3.29 -7.05 -20.05
CA THR A 175 -2.73 -7.16 -21.42
C THR A 175 -1.73 -8.30 -21.57
N GLY A 176 -1.24 -8.84 -20.46
CA GLY A 176 -0.18 -9.83 -20.44
C GLY A 176 1.22 -9.24 -20.66
N GLY A 177 2.22 -10.10 -20.52
CA GLY A 177 3.63 -9.72 -20.59
C GLY A 177 4.18 -9.21 -19.25
N THR A 178 5.47 -9.41 -19.02
CA THR A 178 6.14 -8.98 -17.77
C THR A 178 7.13 -7.86 -17.98
N GLU A 179 7.64 -7.64 -19.20
CA GLU A 179 8.56 -6.54 -19.48
C GLU A 179 7.82 -5.33 -20.09
N PRO A 180 8.24 -4.08 -19.78
CA PRO A 180 9.43 -3.69 -19.00
C PRO A 180 9.21 -3.64 -17.47
N TRP A 181 8.01 -4.00 -17.00
CA TRP A 181 7.64 -3.92 -15.58
C TRP A 181 8.59 -4.72 -14.66
N ALA A 182 8.88 -5.97 -15.02
CA ALA A 182 9.72 -6.87 -14.23
C ALA A 182 11.15 -6.35 -14.09
N SER A 183 11.73 -5.78 -15.16
CA SER A 183 13.02 -5.09 -15.06
C SER A 183 12.99 -3.92 -14.09
N GLY A 184 11.94 -3.09 -14.12
CA GLY A 184 11.76 -1.97 -13.19
C GLY A 184 11.61 -2.42 -11.73
N VAL A 185 10.82 -3.48 -11.51
CA VAL A 185 10.63 -4.10 -10.18
C VAL A 185 11.94 -4.66 -9.64
N ARG A 186 12.70 -5.42 -10.44
CA ARG A 186 14.00 -5.97 -10.02
C ARG A 186 15.02 -4.87 -9.69
N ALA A 187 15.03 -3.79 -10.47
CA ALA A 187 15.91 -2.65 -10.19
C ALA A 187 15.58 -1.98 -8.85
N LEU A 188 14.29 -1.83 -8.52
CA LEU A 188 13.87 -1.34 -7.20
C LEU A 188 14.25 -2.34 -6.10
N ALA A 189 13.90 -3.62 -6.28
CA ALA A 189 14.12 -4.68 -5.29
C ALA A 189 15.59 -4.94 -4.96
N ALA A 190 16.52 -4.59 -5.87
CA ALA A 190 17.96 -4.65 -5.63
C ALA A 190 18.41 -3.70 -4.50
N LEU A 191 17.60 -2.70 -4.14
CA LEU A 191 17.87 -1.77 -3.05
C LEU A 191 17.34 -2.35 -1.72
N PRO A 192 18.16 -2.42 -0.65
CA PRO A 192 17.80 -3.11 0.59
C PRO A 192 16.71 -2.39 1.39
N ASN A 193 16.50 -1.09 1.18
CA ASN A 193 15.48 -0.27 1.82
C ASN A 193 14.13 -0.29 1.08
N THR A 194 13.91 -1.29 0.22
CA THR A 194 12.65 -1.45 -0.52
C THR A 194 11.96 -2.75 -0.17
N VAL A 195 10.64 -2.67 -0.01
CA VAL A 195 9.72 -3.80 0.20
C VAL A 195 8.53 -3.68 -0.75
N CYS A 196 7.72 -4.72 -0.88
CA CYS A 196 6.59 -4.72 -1.81
C CYS A 196 5.34 -5.36 -1.21
N LYS A 197 4.18 -4.80 -1.56
CA LYS A 197 2.88 -5.39 -1.21
C LYS A 197 2.44 -6.36 -2.29
N LEU A 198 2.04 -7.56 -1.87
CA LEU A 198 1.28 -8.52 -2.67
C LEU A 198 -0.21 -8.15 -2.53
N SER A 199 -0.63 -7.13 -3.27
CA SER A 199 -1.97 -6.52 -3.21
C SER A 199 -2.41 -6.02 -4.59
N GLY A 200 -3.69 -5.66 -4.77
CA GLY A 200 -4.24 -5.00 -5.97
C GLY A 200 -4.10 -5.75 -7.32
N LEU A 201 -3.54 -6.96 -7.33
CA LEU A 201 -3.20 -7.67 -8.56
C LEU A 201 -4.44 -8.11 -9.35
N VAL A 202 -5.52 -8.47 -8.66
CA VAL A 202 -6.79 -8.88 -9.29
C VAL A 202 -7.44 -7.75 -10.10
N THR A 203 -7.26 -6.50 -9.68
CA THR A 203 -7.81 -5.31 -10.36
C THR A 203 -6.94 -4.81 -11.50
N GLU A 204 -5.69 -5.24 -11.59
CA GLU A 204 -4.82 -4.99 -12.76
C GLU A 204 -5.00 -6.06 -13.86
N ALA A 205 -5.71 -7.15 -13.55
CA ALA A 205 -6.08 -8.20 -14.50
C ALA A 205 -7.47 -7.96 -15.10
N ASP A 206 -7.83 -8.71 -16.14
CA ASP A 206 -9.19 -8.68 -16.69
C ASP A 206 -10.18 -9.27 -15.66
N PRO A 207 -11.14 -8.48 -15.13
CA PRO A 207 -12.08 -8.93 -14.11
C PRO A 207 -12.93 -10.13 -14.55
N ALA A 208 -13.12 -10.33 -15.85
CA ALA A 208 -13.97 -11.41 -16.37
C ALA A 208 -13.24 -12.76 -16.51
N THR A 209 -11.90 -12.75 -16.56
CA THR A 209 -11.13 -13.93 -16.99
C THR A 209 -9.92 -14.26 -16.11
N TRP A 210 -9.62 -13.42 -15.11
CA TRP A 210 -8.46 -13.65 -14.25
C TRP A 210 -8.54 -14.99 -13.52
N THR A 211 -7.37 -15.60 -13.30
CA THR A 211 -7.20 -16.81 -12.49
C THR A 211 -5.91 -16.68 -11.70
N ALA A 212 -5.79 -17.37 -10.56
CA ALA A 212 -4.53 -17.41 -9.80
C ALA A 212 -3.34 -17.87 -10.66
N ALA A 213 -3.55 -18.84 -11.57
CA ALA A 213 -2.53 -19.27 -12.52
C ALA A 213 -2.08 -18.14 -13.48
N GLY A 214 -3.02 -17.32 -13.96
CA GLY A 214 -2.71 -16.15 -14.80
C GLY A 214 -1.98 -15.03 -14.05
N LEU A 215 -2.18 -14.93 -12.74
CA LEU A 215 -1.51 -13.96 -11.88
C LEU A 215 -0.11 -14.41 -11.42
N ARG A 216 0.16 -15.72 -11.44
CA ARG A 216 1.41 -16.34 -10.96
C ARG A 216 2.69 -15.70 -11.53
N PRO A 217 2.82 -15.39 -12.83
CA PRO A 217 4.05 -14.78 -13.35
C PRO A 217 4.45 -13.47 -12.65
N TYR A 218 3.47 -12.67 -12.21
CA TYR A 218 3.71 -11.41 -11.52
C TYR A 218 4.07 -11.63 -10.05
N ALA A 219 3.37 -12.54 -9.37
CA ALA A 219 3.69 -12.92 -8.00
C ALA A 219 5.08 -13.56 -7.90
N ASP A 220 5.41 -14.49 -8.80
CA ASP A 220 6.72 -15.14 -8.85
C ASP A 220 7.82 -14.11 -9.12
N THR A 221 7.59 -13.13 -10.01
CA THR A 221 8.57 -12.06 -10.26
C THR A 221 8.91 -11.25 -9.00
N VAL A 222 7.91 -10.86 -8.20
CA VAL A 222 8.18 -10.09 -6.96
C VAL A 222 8.72 -10.99 -5.85
N LEU A 223 8.32 -12.27 -5.79
CA LEU A 223 8.89 -13.25 -4.87
C LEU A 223 10.38 -13.46 -5.13
N ASP A 224 10.76 -13.65 -6.38
CA ASP A 224 12.16 -13.80 -6.79
C ASP A 224 12.98 -12.52 -6.57
N ALA A 225 12.38 -11.35 -6.84
CA ALA A 225 13.09 -10.07 -6.75
C ALA A 225 13.29 -9.58 -5.31
N PHE A 226 12.25 -9.62 -4.49
CA PHE A 226 12.28 -9.10 -3.12
C PHE A 226 12.66 -10.17 -2.09
N GLY A 227 12.29 -11.42 -2.34
CA GLY A 227 12.26 -12.47 -1.34
C GLY A 227 11.06 -12.34 -0.39
N PRO A 228 10.65 -13.44 0.27
CA PRO A 228 9.45 -13.46 1.13
C PRO A 228 9.55 -12.51 2.34
N ASP A 229 10.76 -12.29 2.88
CA ASP A 229 10.98 -11.36 4.00
C ASP A 229 10.84 -9.88 3.65
N ARG A 230 10.61 -9.53 2.38
CA ARG A 230 10.34 -8.16 1.91
C ARG A 230 9.02 -8.04 1.16
N LEU A 231 8.18 -9.07 1.25
CA LEU A 231 6.80 -9.04 0.76
C LEU A 231 5.81 -9.01 1.92
N MET A 232 4.69 -8.31 1.73
CA MET A 232 3.58 -8.29 2.68
C MET A 232 2.23 -8.38 1.96
N PHE A 233 1.27 -9.10 2.51
CA PHE A 233 -0.09 -9.16 1.98
C PHE A 233 -0.86 -7.86 2.19
N GLY A 234 -1.69 -7.47 1.22
CA GLY A 234 -2.72 -6.43 1.38
C GLY A 234 -3.94 -6.75 0.52
N SER A 235 -5.14 -6.50 1.01
CA SER A 235 -6.38 -6.83 0.31
C SER A 235 -6.69 -5.86 -0.83
N ASP A 236 -6.29 -4.60 -0.68
CA ASP A 236 -6.76 -3.47 -1.50
C ASP A 236 -8.30 -3.30 -1.40
N TRP A 237 -8.90 -3.75 -0.30
CA TRP A 237 -10.32 -3.54 -0.06
C TRP A 237 -10.62 -2.05 0.13
N PRO A 238 -11.74 -1.52 -0.37
CA PRO A 238 -12.77 -2.20 -1.14
C PRO A 238 -12.53 -2.18 -2.66
N VAL A 239 -11.43 -1.59 -3.14
CA VAL A 239 -11.11 -1.51 -4.58
C VAL A 239 -11.09 -2.90 -5.21
N CYS A 240 -10.56 -3.89 -4.49
CA CYS A 240 -10.54 -5.29 -4.91
C CYS A 240 -11.92 -5.84 -5.30
N THR A 241 -13.01 -5.31 -4.73
CA THR A 241 -14.39 -5.77 -4.96
C THR A 241 -14.89 -5.53 -6.38
N LEU A 242 -14.13 -4.78 -7.20
CA LEU A 242 -14.34 -4.70 -8.64
C LEU A 242 -14.04 -6.01 -9.37
N ALA A 243 -13.21 -6.88 -8.80
CA ALA A 243 -12.74 -8.11 -9.43
C ALA A 243 -12.88 -9.37 -8.55
N ALA A 244 -12.86 -9.22 -7.22
CA ALA A 244 -12.90 -10.33 -6.26
C ALA A 244 -13.38 -9.88 -4.87
N SER A 245 -14.04 -10.78 -4.13
CA SER A 245 -14.32 -10.57 -2.71
C SER A 245 -13.04 -10.55 -1.86
N TYR A 246 -13.13 -10.01 -0.63
CA TYR A 246 -12.02 -9.99 0.33
C TYR A 246 -11.43 -11.40 0.54
N ALA A 247 -12.32 -12.40 0.73
CA ALA A 247 -11.92 -13.79 0.95
C ALA A 247 -11.22 -14.41 -0.28
N GLU A 248 -11.69 -14.11 -1.49
CA GLU A 248 -11.06 -14.58 -2.74
C GLU A 248 -9.67 -13.97 -2.94
N VAL A 249 -9.46 -12.70 -2.58
CA VAL A 249 -8.14 -12.06 -2.63
C VAL A 249 -7.16 -12.76 -1.68
N LEU A 250 -7.57 -13.00 -0.43
CA LEU A 250 -6.74 -13.71 0.54
C LEU A 250 -6.45 -15.16 0.11
N ALA A 251 -7.46 -15.87 -0.41
CA ALA A 251 -7.29 -17.22 -0.94
C ALA A 251 -6.30 -17.24 -2.11
N THR A 252 -6.42 -16.29 -3.04
CA THR A 252 -5.52 -16.14 -4.18
C THR A 252 -4.09 -15.86 -3.73
N ALA A 253 -3.88 -14.95 -2.78
CA ALA A 253 -2.56 -14.68 -2.21
C ALA A 253 -1.94 -15.94 -1.57
N ARG A 254 -2.74 -16.75 -0.87
CA ARG A 254 -2.29 -18.03 -0.29
C ARG A 254 -1.93 -19.06 -1.37
N GLU A 255 -2.68 -19.13 -2.46
CA GLU A 255 -2.37 -20.03 -3.59
C GLU A 255 -1.08 -19.62 -4.30
N LEU A 256 -0.90 -18.32 -4.57
CA LEU A 256 0.30 -17.78 -5.20
C LEU A 256 1.55 -18.05 -4.37
N THR A 257 1.42 -18.04 -3.05
CA THR A 257 2.51 -18.28 -2.09
C THR A 257 2.56 -19.71 -1.54
N ALA A 258 1.79 -20.65 -2.10
CA ALA A 258 1.68 -22.01 -1.58
C ALA A 258 3.01 -22.79 -1.59
N GLY A 259 3.93 -22.44 -2.52
CA GLY A 259 5.25 -23.06 -2.62
C GLY A 259 6.25 -22.63 -1.53
N LEU A 260 5.95 -21.57 -0.79
CA LEU A 260 6.83 -21.07 0.28
C LEU A 260 6.78 -21.96 1.53
N GLY A 261 7.88 -22.03 2.27
CA GLY A 261 7.94 -22.66 3.59
C GLY A 261 7.10 -21.92 4.64
N ALA A 262 6.88 -22.54 5.80
CA ALA A 262 6.04 -21.96 6.85
C ALA A 262 6.56 -20.58 7.33
N HIS A 263 7.86 -20.44 7.55
CA HIS A 263 8.48 -19.19 8.00
C HIS A 263 8.38 -18.04 6.97
N GLU A 264 8.47 -18.39 5.69
CA GLU A 264 8.37 -17.47 4.56
C GLU A 264 6.93 -16.99 4.38
N ARG A 265 5.94 -17.89 4.46
CA ARG A 265 4.52 -17.50 4.47
C ARG A 265 4.20 -16.60 5.67
N THR A 266 4.72 -16.91 6.86
CA THR A 266 4.59 -16.03 8.03
C THR A 266 5.27 -14.67 7.82
N ALA A 267 6.32 -14.60 7.00
CA ALA A 267 6.90 -13.31 6.59
C ALA A 267 5.86 -12.50 5.78
N VAL A 268 5.35 -13.10 4.70
CA VAL A 268 4.40 -12.46 3.78
C VAL A 268 3.10 -12.03 4.46
N PHE A 269 2.52 -12.88 5.32
CA PHE A 269 1.22 -12.62 5.91
C PHE A 269 1.26 -11.90 7.25
N THR A 270 2.45 -11.68 7.85
CA THR A 270 2.54 -11.10 9.20
C THR A 270 3.81 -10.29 9.43
N ARG A 271 4.98 -10.93 9.46
CA ARG A 271 6.21 -10.32 10.03
C ARG A 271 6.68 -9.12 9.23
N THR A 272 6.54 -9.15 7.91
CA THR A 272 7.03 -8.05 7.06
C THR A 272 6.26 -6.77 7.35
N ALA A 273 4.92 -6.82 7.41
CA ALA A 273 4.09 -5.67 7.74
C ALA A 273 4.36 -5.18 9.18
N ASP A 274 4.44 -6.10 10.15
CA ASP A 274 4.73 -5.76 11.54
C ASP A 274 6.06 -5.02 11.71
N ARG A 275 7.11 -5.50 11.04
CA ARG A 275 8.45 -4.90 11.09
C ARG A 275 8.49 -3.56 10.36
N VAL A 276 7.93 -3.49 9.16
CA VAL A 276 8.03 -2.30 8.30
C VAL A 276 7.22 -1.13 8.87
N TYR A 277 6.01 -1.40 9.38
CA TYR A 277 5.14 -0.35 9.92
C TYR A 277 5.18 -0.25 11.45
N GLY A 278 5.93 -1.11 12.16
CA GLY A 278 5.99 -1.09 13.63
C GLY A 278 4.62 -1.31 14.28
N LEU A 279 3.92 -2.38 13.89
CA LEU A 279 2.52 -2.66 14.27
C LEU A 279 2.36 -3.46 15.58
N ALA A 280 3.44 -4.06 16.08
CA ALA A 280 3.39 -4.77 17.35
C ALA A 280 3.21 -3.76 18.49
N GLN A 281 2.20 -3.96 19.33
CA GLN A 281 2.07 -3.20 20.56
C GLN A 281 3.25 -3.59 21.48
N SER A 282 3.99 -2.60 21.98
CA SER A 282 4.92 -2.84 23.08
C SER A 282 4.14 -3.50 24.21
N SER A 283 4.51 -4.72 24.58
CA SER A 283 3.95 -5.34 25.78
C SER A 283 4.32 -4.45 26.97
N SER A 284 3.32 -3.80 27.55
CA SER A 284 3.43 -3.11 28.84
C SER A 284 3.81 -4.09 29.95
#